data_AF-A0A1B9Z040-F1
#
_entry.id   AF-A0A1B9Z040-F1
#
_cell.length_a   1.000
_cell.length_b   1.000
_cell.length_c   1.000
_cell.angle_alpha   90.00
_cell.angle_beta   90.00
_cell.angle_gamma   90.00
#
_symmetry.space_group_name_H-M   'P 1'
#
loop_
_entity.id
_entity.type
_entity.pdbx_description
1 polymer ?
#
loop_
_entity_poly.entity_id
_entity_poly.type
_entity_poly.pdbx_seq_one_letter_code
_entity_poly.pdbx_strand_id
1 'polypeptide(L)'
;MTEPAFRTEILENGNLLAGPWRSPRQMLHAQVYDSHASIHDDATAQKLGFQGGTIEGPTHFSQFAPLCERIWGQAWFETGCLSAHYRNPAFEGEEVQANIEKPKPGQTTCAIGMTKRDGTEILRGTASVGEVMETALSRRLGELKPLADPVILADLKVGMKTPRQIVKMDFDQHMGDLYPFSLEQKLKVITEPSAYYSQELNPWGRAIIPFEMLSVLFQYRAREDRLPVRGPAVGLFADQEIRLLRGPLFVGENYATEREVVALSGSRRTESVWMRTTVFAMDDTLVATMLLNMASIKDSYANYEQEHKALYG
;
A
#
# COMPACT_ATOMS: atom_id res chain seq x y z
N MET A 1 -9.03 31.36 6.88
CA MET A 1 -9.84 30.36 6.15
C MET A 1 -8.88 29.26 5.73
N THR A 2 -9.21 28.00 5.98
CA THR A 2 -8.38 26.84 5.55
C THR A 2 -8.41 26.73 4.04
N GLU A 3 -7.27 26.41 3.41
CA GLU A 3 -7.25 26.07 1.97
C GLU A 3 -8.06 24.77 1.74
N PRO A 4 -8.68 24.59 0.55
CA PRO A 4 -9.25 23.30 0.17
C PRO A 4 -8.15 22.23 0.13
N ALA A 5 -8.47 21.02 0.60
CA ALA A 5 -7.53 19.91 0.61
C ALA A 5 -7.05 19.57 -0.81
N PHE A 6 -7.96 19.54 -1.78
CA PHE A 6 -7.67 19.24 -3.17
C PHE A 6 -8.36 20.24 -4.09
N ARG A 7 -7.75 20.48 -5.26
CA ARG A 7 -8.36 21.23 -6.37
C ARG A 7 -8.63 20.34 -7.58
N THR A 8 -8.61 19.02 -7.36
CA THR A 8 -8.79 17.99 -8.38
C THR A 8 -10.20 18.06 -8.96
N GLU A 9 -10.30 18.09 -10.29
CA GLU A 9 -11.57 17.99 -10.99
C GLU A 9 -12.12 16.57 -10.86
N ILE A 10 -13.34 16.44 -10.36
CA ILE A 10 -14.02 15.16 -10.16
C ILE A 10 -15.23 15.12 -11.08
N LEU A 11 -15.25 14.12 -11.96
CA LEU A 11 -16.36 13.87 -12.86
C LEU A 11 -17.41 13.02 -12.15
N GLU A 12 -18.67 13.41 -12.32
CA GLU A 12 -19.80 12.62 -11.86
C GLU A 12 -20.42 11.86 -13.04
N ASN A 13 -20.50 10.54 -12.94
CA ASN A 13 -21.13 9.70 -13.95
C ASN A 13 -22.10 8.71 -13.28
N GLY A 14 -23.40 9.07 -13.26
CA GLY A 14 -24.42 8.30 -12.58
C GLY A 14 -24.09 8.10 -11.09
N ASN A 15 -23.85 6.85 -10.70
CA ASN A 15 -23.50 6.45 -9.33
C ASN A 15 -21.99 6.47 -9.03
N LEU A 16 -21.14 6.93 -9.96
CA LEU A 16 -19.69 6.98 -9.77
C LEU A 16 -19.18 8.42 -9.70
N LEU A 17 -18.18 8.63 -8.85
CA LEU A 17 -17.25 9.75 -8.93
C LEU A 17 -15.93 9.24 -9.52
N ALA A 18 -15.40 9.94 -10.51
CA ALA A 18 -14.14 9.60 -11.16
C ALA A 18 -13.17 10.78 -11.08
N GLY A 19 -11.92 10.49 -10.73
CA GLY A 19 -10.83 11.46 -10.80
C GLY A 19 -10.41 11.70 -12.26
N PRO A 20 -9.47 12.61 -12.51
CA PRO A 20 -8.88 12.77 -13.82
C PRO A 20 -8.04 11.53 -14.19
N TRP A 21 -7.77 11.35 -15.48
CA TRP A 21 -6.71 10.46 -15.92
C TRP A 21 -5.36 11.02 -15.46
N ARG A 22 -4.54 10.17 -14.83
CA ARG A 22 -3.21 10.55 -14.35
C ARG A 22 -2.17 9.53 -14.78
N SER A 23 -0.92 9.99 -14.92
CA SER A 23 0.26 9.15 -15.13
C SER A 23 1.08 9.14 -13.84
N PRO A 24 0.89 8.16 -12.94
CA PRO A 24 1.68 8.08 -11.72
C PRO A 24 3.16 7.85 -12.05
N ARG A 25 4.06 8.36 -11.21
CA ARG A 25 5.51 8.28 -11.42
C ARG A 25 6.15 7.14 -10.65
N GLN A 26 6.96 6.36 -11.35
CA GLN A 26 7.81 5.33 -10.77
C GLN A 26 9.03 5.97 -10.08
N MET A 27 9.18 5.73 -8.77
CA MET A 27 10.31 6.22 -7.97
C MET A 27 11.19 5.09 -7.41
N LEU A 28 10.91 3.84 -7.78
CA LEU A 28 11.58 2.65 -7.24
C LEU A 28 12.54 1.97 -8.21
N HIS A 29 12.97 2.65 -9.29
CA HIS A 29 13.99 2.12 -10.21
C HIS A 29 15.30 1.72 -9.50
N ALA A 30 15.71 2.50 -8.49
CA ALA A 30 16.89 2.23 -7.68
C ALA A 30 16.59 1.40 -6.41
N GLN A 31 15.36 0.89 -6.27
CA GLN A 31 14.99 0.09 -5.10
C GLN A 31 15.79 -1.21 -5.11
N VAL A 32 16.40 -1.50 -3.97
CA VAL A 32 17.04 -2.79 -3.72
C VAL A 32 16.11 -3.61 -2.82
N TYR A 33 16.07 -4.93 -3.01
CA TYR A 33 15.42 -5.89 -2.11
C TYR A 33 16.42 -7.03 -1.83
N ASP A 34 16.78 -7.32 -0.58
CA ASP A 34 17.76 -8.39 -0.22
C ASP A 34 18.99 -8.51 -1.15
N SER A 35 19.60 -7.37 -1.46
CA SER A 35 20.76 -7.25 -2.37
C SER A 35 20.50 -7.69 -3.83
N HIS A 36 19.24 -7.79 -4.25
CA HIS A 36 18.81 -8.01 -5.62
C HIS A 36 17.90 -6.88 -6.12
N ALA A 37 17.75 -6.81 -7.44
CA ALA A 37 16.87 -5.84 -8.10
C ALA A 37 15.39 -6.19 -7.85
N SER A 38 14.56 -5.16 -7.69
CA SER A 38 13.13 -5.27 -7.42
C SER A 38 12.32 -5.59 -8.68
N ILE A 39 11.04 -5.94 -8.52
CA ILE A 39 10.05 -5.96 -9.61
C ILE A 39 9.85 -4.58 -10.28
N HIS A 40 10.34 -3.51 -9.65
CA HIS A 40 10.34 -2.15 -10.18
C HIS A 40 11.52 -1.86 -11.12
N ASP A 41 12.49 -2.78 -11.23
CA ASP A 41 13.56 -2.74 -12.24
C ASP A 41 13.10 -3.41 -13.54
N ASP A 42 13.33 -2.74 -14.68
CA ASP A 42 12.85 -3.21 -16.00
C ASP A 42 13.40 -4.59 -16.36
N ALA A 43 14.71 -4.81 -16.19
CA ALA A 43 15.35 -6.05 -16.59
C ALA A 43 14.87 -7.23 -15.74
N THR A 44 14.65 -7.01 -14.45
CA THR A 44 14.11 -8.00 -13.52
C THR A 44 12.65 -8.32 -13.85
N ALA A 45 11.83 -7.31 -14.07
CA ALA A 45 10.42 -7.47 -14.41
C ALA A 45 10.24 -8.22 -15.75
N GLN A 46 11.02 -7.89 -16.77
CA GLN A 46 10.98 -8.55 -18.08
C GLN A 46 11.34 -10.04 -18.02
N LYS A 47 12.34 -10.43 -17.20
CA LYS A 47 12.67 -11.84 -16.97
C LYS A 47 11.51 -12.63 -16.35
N LEU A 48 10.63 -11.96 -15.62
CA LEU A 48 9.44 -12.54 -15.00
C LEU A 48 8.18 -12.42 -15.87
N GLY A 49 8.33 -11.91 -17.10
CA GLY A 49 7.25 -11.81 -18.09
C GLY A 49 6.41 -10.54 -17.99
N PHE A 50 6.88 -9.50 -17.29
CA PHE A 50 6.26 -8.18 -17.27
C PHE A 50 6.77 -7.30 -18.42
N GLN A 51 6.03 -6.24 -18.75
CA GLN A 51 6.43 -5.28 -19.79
C GLN A 51 7.67 -4.46 -19.38
N GLY A 52 7.78 -4.13 -18.10
CA GLY A 52 8.85 -3.35 -17.48
C GLY A 52 8.62 -3.24 -15.97
N GLY A 53 9.37 -2.36 -15.31
CA GLY A 53 9.28 -2.10 -13.89
C GLY A 53 7.88 -1.60 -13.50
N THR A 54 7.20 -2.33 -12.62
CA THR A 54 5.80 -2.02 -12.27
C THR A 54 5.73 -0.81 -11.34
N ILE A 55 4.82 0.14 -11.53
CA ILE A 55 4.57 1.20 -10.54
C ILE A 55 4.17 0.58 -9.20
N GLU A 56 4.67 1.15 -8.10
CA GLU A 56 4.32 0.70 -6.75
C GLU A 56 2.81 0.82 -6.48
N GLY A 57 2.21 -0.26 -5.95
CA GLY A 57 0.79 -0.32 -5.58
C GLY A 57 0.29 0.91 -4.79
N PRO A 58 0.87 1.24 -3.63
CA PRO A 58 0.55 2.44 -2.85
C PRO A 58 0.52 3.75 -3.63
N THR A 59 1.30 3.90 -4.71
CA THR A 59 1.29 5.14 -5.51
C THR A 59 -0.09 5.39 -6.14
N HIS A 60 -0.85 4.34 -6.42
CA HIS A 60 -2.22 4.44 -6.92
C HIS A 60 -3.19 5.00 -5.86
N PHE A 61 -2.89 4.88 -4.55
CA PHE A 61 -3.75 5.39 -3.48
C PHE A 61 -3.90 6.91 -3.50
N SER A 62 -2.92 7.62 -4.08
CA SER A 62 -2.94 9.07 -4.25
C SER A 62 -4.22 9.56 -4.96
N GLN A 63 -4.68 8.85 -6.00
CA GLN A 63 -5.87 9.25 -6.78
C GLN A 63 -7.21 9.03 -6.07
N PHE A 64 -7.24 8.23 -5.01
CA PHE A 64 -8.46 8.05 -4.21
C PHE A 64 -8.62 9.15 -3.16
N ALA A 65 -7.54 9.81 -2.73
CA ALA A 65 -7.60 10.84 -1.70
C ALA A 65 -8.58 12.01 -2.01
N PRO A 66 -8.55 12.64 -3.20
CA PRO A 66 -9.53 13.69 -3.54
C PRO A 66 -10.96 13.15 -3.65
N LEU A 67 -11.14 11.91 -4.12
CA LEU A 67 -12.45 11.29 -4.22
C LEU A 67 -13.06 11.03 -2.84
N CYS A 68 -12.26 10.55 -1.90
CA CYS A 68 -12.70 10.28 -0.55
C CYS A 68 -12.92 11.57 0.26
N GLU A 69 -12.08 12.59 0.07
CA GLU A 69 -12.30 13.92 0.65
C GLU A 69 -13.58 14.56 0.11
N ARG A 70 -13.87 14.45 -1.19
CA ARG A 70 -15.14 14.92 -1.75
C ARG A 70 -16.36 14.29 -1.09
N ILE A 71 -16.27 13.02 -0.70
CA ILE A 71 -17.39 12.27 -0.10
C ILE A 71 -17.50 12.53 1.41
N TRP A 72 -16.39 12.44 2.13
CA TRP A 72 -16.38 12.41 3.61
C TRP A 72 -15.69 13.60 4.26
N GLY A 73 -15.13 14.53 3.48
CA GLY A 73 -14.44 15.72 3.96
C GLY A 73 -13.28 15.39 4.89
N GLN A 74 -13.19 16.13 5.99
CA GLN A 74 -12.14 15.97 7.01
C GLN A 74 -12.08 14.54 7.60
N ALA A 75 -13.22 13.85 7.73
CA ALA A 75 -13.28 12.50 8.32
C ALA A 75 -12.45 11.47 7.55
N TRP A 76 -12.22 11.70 6.25
CA TRP A 76 -11.31 10.89 5.43
C TRP A 76 -9.90 10.85 6.00
N PHE A 77 -9.37 11.99 6.43
CA PHE A 77 -8.01 12.08 6.94
C PHE A 77 -7.87 11.59 8.39
N GLU A 78 -8.99 11.50 9.12
CA GLU A 78 -8.98 11.13 10.54
C GLU A 78 -9.25 9.63 10.73
N THR A 79 -10.15 9.06 9.93
CA THR A 79 -10.64 7.69 10.09
C THR A 79 -10.77 6.93 8.75
N GLY A 80 -10.15 7.44 7.68
CA GLY A 80 -10.22 6.85 6.36
C GLY A 80 -9.54 5.49 6.26
N CYS A 81 -10.11 4.63 5.44
CA CYS A 81 -9.56 3.32 5.11
C CYS A 81 -9.65 3.06 3.60
N LEU A 82 -8.51 2.71 2.96
CA LEU A 82 -8.48 2.09 1.63
C LEU A 82 -8.12 0.62 1.81
N SER A 83 -8.85 -0.25 1.13
CA SER A 83 -8.68 -1.70 1.15
C SER A 83 -8.76 -2.20 -0.28
N ALA A 84 -7.63 -2.62 -0.87
CA ALA A 84 -7.51 -2.87 -2.30
C ALA A 84 -6.81 -4.18 -2.62
N HIS A 85 -7.37 -4.89 -3.60
CA HIS A 85 -6.72 -6.02 -4.27
C HIS A 85 -6.16 -5.55 -5.61
N TYR A 86 -4.85 -5.72 -5.82
CA TYR A 86 -4.18 -5.39 -7.08
C TYR A 86 -4.42 -6.50 -8.11
N ARG A 87 -4.82 -6.11 -9.32
CA ARG A 87 -5.27 -7.03 -10.38
C ARG A 87 -4.27 -7.11 -11.52
N ASN A 88 -3.77 -5.96 -11.95
CA ASN A 88 -2.76 -5.85 -13.00
C ASN A 88 -1.78 -4.71 -12.68
N PRO A 89 -0.52 -4.81 -13.11
CA PRO A 89 0.46 -3.74 -12.95
C PRO A 89 0.16 -2.54 -13.87
N ALA A 90 0.53 -1.36 -13.41
CA ALA A 90 0.75 -0.19 -14.25
C ALA A 90 2.26 0.04 -14.43
N PHE A 91 2.63 0.72 -15.51
CA PHE A 91 4.01 1.02 -15.89
C PHE A 91 4.19 2.53 -16.10
N GLU A 92 5.43 3.01 -16.02
CA GLU A 92 5.76 4.42 -16.26
C GLU A 92 5.20 4.90 -17.62
N GLY A 93 4.56 6.07 -17.62
CA GLY A 93 3.95 6.66 -18.81
C GLY A 93 2.52 6.20 -19.11
N GLU A 94 2.02 5.14 -18.46
CA GLU A 94 0.61 4.75 -18.61
C GLU A 94 -0.31 5.66 -17.81
N GLU A 95 -1.49 5.94 -18.36
CA GLU A 95 -2.54 6.66 -17.67
C GLU A 95 -3.52 5.69 -17.00
N VAL A 96 -3.85 5.98 -15.74
CA VAL A 96 -4.87 5.29 -14.96
C VAL A 96 -5.86 6.30 -14.39
N GLN A 97 -7.07 5.84 -14.08
CA GLN A 97 -8.13 6.65 -13.50
C GLN A 97 -8.76 5.92 -12.31
N ALA A 98 -8.80 6.59 -11.16
CA ALA A 98 -9.53 6.12 -9.99
C ALA A 98 -11.03 6.47 -10.07
N ASN A 99 -11.88 5.57 -9.57
CA ASN A 99 -13.30 5.81 -9.36
C ASN A 99 -13.78 5.24 -8.02
N ILE A 100 -14.85 5.83 -7.50
CA ILE A 100 -15.53 5.43 -6.26
C ILE A 100 -17.04 5.50 -6.46
N GLU A 101 -17.77 4.56 -5.88
CA GLU A 101 -19.24 4.64 -5.81
C GLU A 101 -19.68 5.78 -4.89
N LYS A 102 -20.72 6.51 -5.30
CA LYS A 102 -21.39 7.48 -4.45
C LYS A 102 -22.05 6.75 -3.27
N PRO A 103 -21.83 7.19 -2.03
CA PRO A 103 -22.48 6.56 -0.88
C PRO A 103 -23.99 6.83 -0.93
N LYS A 104 -24.78 5.83 -0.54
CA LYS A 104 -26.17 6.04 -0.14
C LYS A 104 -26.20 6.82 1.19
N PRO A 105 -27.31 7.48 1.55
CA PRO A 105 -27.44 8.13 2.86
C PRO A 105 -27.05 7.18 4.01
N GLY A 106 -26.13 7.62 4.86
CA GLY A 106 -25.62 6.84 6.00
C GLY A 106 -24.59 5.75 5.66
N GLN A 107 -24.25 5.55 4.39
CA GLN A 107 -23.23 4.58 3.98
C GLN A 107 -21.82 5.14 4.17
N THR A 108 -21.00 4.43 4.95
CA THR A 108 -19.62 4.83 5.27
C THR A 108 -18.56 4.00 4.52
N THR A 109 -18.98 3.10 3.63
CA THR A 109 -18.11 2.24 2.83
C THR A 109 -18.57 2.22 1.38
N CYS A 110 -17.70 2.54 0.43
CA CYS A 110 -17.98 2.56 -1.00
C CYS A 110 -17.03 1.64 -1.76
N ALA A 111 -17.50 1.02 -2.84
CA ALA A 111 -16.61 0.28 -3.73
C ALA A 111 -15.70 1.25 -4.50
N ILE A 112 -14.46 0.84 -4.74
CA ILE A 112 -13.48 1.58 -5.53
C ILE A 112 -12.95 0.72 -6.68
N GLY A 113 -12.54 1.39 -7.75
CA GLY A 113 -11.87 0.79 -8.89
C GLY A 113 -10.81 1.70 -9.47
N MET A 114 -9.85 1.12 -10.18
CA MET A 114 -8.92 1.85 -11.02
C MET A 114 -8.70 1.11 -12.33
N THR A 115 -8.70 1.85 -13.44
CA THR A 115 -8.56 1.29 -14.79
C THR A 115 -7.57 2.09 -15.63
N LYS A 116 -6.92 1.43 -16.58
CA LYS A 116 -6.20 2.06 -17.71
C LYS A 116 -7.18 2.49 -18.81
N ARG A 117 -6.67 3.28 -19.77
CA ARG A 117 -7.47 3.73 -20.94
C ARG A 117 -8.00 2.60 -21.81
N ASP A 118 -7.30 1.49 -21.87
CA ASP A 118 -7.70 0.29 -22.63
C ASP A 118 -8.76 -0.56 -21.90
N GLY A 119 -9.20 -0.13 -20.71
CA GLY A 119 -10.15 -0.86 -19.86
C GLY A 119 -9.51 -1.89 -18.94
N THR A 120 -8.19 -2.06 -18.95
CA THR A 120 -7.49 -2.96 -18.04
C THR A 120 -7.68 -2.51 -16.60
N GLU A 121 -8.22 -3.39 -15.75
CA GLU A 121 -8.39 -3.14 -14.32
C GLU A 121 -7.06 -3.26 -13.58
N ILE A 122 -6.68 -2.21 -12.86
CA ILE A 122 -5.44 -2.14 -12.07
C ILE A 122 -5.68 -2.61 -10.65
N LEU A 123 -6.73 -2.12 -10.02
CA LEU A 123 -7.14 -2.57 -8.69
C LEU A 123 -8.64 -2.38 -8.50
N ARG A 124 -9.16 -3.10 -7.51
CA ARG A 124 -10.53 -2.95 -7.00
C ARG A 124 -10.55 -3.14 -5.50
N GLY A 125 -11.54 -2.57 -4.84
CA GLY A 125 -11.58 -2.61 -3.38
C GLY A 125 -12.72 -1.85 -2.75
N THR A 126 -12.50 -1.39 -1.52
CA THR A 126 -13.39 -0.49 -0.79
C THR A 126 -12.63 0.69 -0.22
N ALA A 127 -13.25 1.87 -0.21
CA ALA A 127 -12.88 3.01 0.62
C ALA A 127 -13.93 3.22 1.70
N SER A 128 -13.53 3.68 2.89
CA SER A 128 -14.45 3.89 4.00
C SER A 128 -13.96 4.92 5.02
N VAL A 129 -14.86 5.34 5.93
CA VAL A 129 -14.55 6.16 7.11
C VAL A 129 -15.20 5.59 8.37
N GLY A 130 -14.61 5.88 9.54
CA GLY A 130 -15.11 5.45 10.84
C GLY A 130 -14.95 3.95 11.12
N GLU A 131 -15.76 3.44 12.05
CA GLU A 131 -15.75 2.03 12.40
C GLU A 131 -16.48 1.19 11.34
N VAL A 132 -15.71 0.44 10.57
CA VAL A 132 -16.24 -0.49 9.55
C VAL A 132 -15.83 -1.91 9.86
N MET A 133 -16.84 -2.79 9.95
CA MET A 133 -16.69 -4.21 10.25
C MET A 133 -16.14 -5.01 9.07
N GLU A 134 -16.47 -4.62 7.83
CA GLU A 134 -16.14 -5.39 6.64
C GLU A 134 -15.61 -4.51 5.50
N THR A 135 -14.37 -4.77 5.10
CA THR A 135 -13.66 -4.21 3.95
C THR A 135 -13.42 -5.27 2.87
N ALA A 136 -13.02 -4.85 1.67
CA ALA A 136 -12.63 -5.78 0.60
C ALA A 136 -11.61 -6.84 1.06
N LEU A 137 -10.58 -6.43 1.81
CA LEU A 137 -9.54 -7.36 2.25
C LEU A 137 -9.94 -8.19 3.46
N SER A 138 -10.79 -7.68 4.36
CA SER A 138 -11.31 -8.52 5.45
C SER A 138 -12.12 -9.72 4.92
N ARG A 139 -12.95 -9.51 3.88
CA ARG A 139 -13.66 -10.59 3.18
C ARG A 139 -12.68 -11.58 2.57
N ARG A 140 -11.71 -11.06 1.80
CA ARG A 140 -10.69 -11.88 1.13
C ARG A 140 -9.88 -12.71 2.12
N LEU A 141 -9.49 -12.13 3.25
CA LEU A 141 -8.76 -12.81 4.32
C LEU A 141 -9.57 -14.00 4.88
N GLY A 142 -10.89 -13.83 5.05
CA GLY A 142 -11.80 -14.89 5.49
C GLY A 142 -12.02 -16.02 4.47
N GLU A 143 -11.69 -15.79 3.20
CA GLU A 143 -11.85 -16.76 2.10
C GLU A 143 -10.52 -17.46 1.73
N LEU A 144 -9.40 -17.11 2.39
CA LEU A 144 -8.10 -17.67 2.05
C LEU A 144 -8.03 -19.16 2.33
N LYS A 145 -7.44 -19.88 1.36
CA LYS A 145 -6.99 -21.25 1.59
C LYS A 145 -5.62 -21.21 2.29
N PRO A 146 -5.37 -22.08 3.29
CA PRO A 146 -4.04 -22.22 3.87
C PRO A 146 -2.99 -22.49 2.80
N LEU A 147 -1.80 -21.93 2.98
CA LEU A 147 -0.65 -22.23 2.13
C LEU A 147 -0.26 -23.71 2.28
N ALA A 148 -0.39 -24.45 1.19
CA ALA A 148 0.13 -25.81 1.11
C ALA A 148 1.62 -25.78 0.74
N ASP A 149 2.38 -26.65 1.39
CA ASP A 149 3.78 -26.95 1.09
C ASP A 149 4.68 -25.70 0.93
N PRO A 150 4.75 -24.81 1.95
CA PRO A 150 5.56 -23.59 1.89
C PRO A 150 7.06 -23.89 1.81
N VAL A 151 7.75 -23.27 0.85
CA VAL A 151 9.21 -23.34 0.71
C VAL A 151 9.85 -22.01 1.11
N ILE A 152 9.44 -20.91 0.46
CA ILE A 152 9.96 -19.57 0.75
C ILE A 152 9.55 -19.15 2.15
N LEU A 153 8.33 -19.49 2.55
CA LEU A 153 7.74 -19.16 3.84
C LEU A 153 7.75 -20.34 4.82
N ALA A 154 8.55 -21.39 4.57
CA ALA A 154 8.59 -22.63 5.35
C ALA A 154 8.78 -22.41 6.86
N ASP A 155 9.57 -21.38 7.21
CA ASP A 155 9.95 -21.08 8.59
C ASP A 155 9.05 -20.03 9.25
N LEU A 156 8.07 -19.48 8.51
CA LEU A 156 7.07 -18.56 9.06
C LEU A 156 5.91 -19.28 9.71
N LYS A 157 5.34 -18.66 10.75
CA LYS A 157 4.13 -19.12 11.42
C LYS A 157 3.17 -17.95 11.63
N VAL A 158 1.88 -18.22 11.49
CA VAL A 158 0.84 -17.29 11.92
C VAL A 158 1.02 -16.97 13.41
N GLY A 159 0.91 -15.70 13.77
CA GLY A 159 1.18 -15.17 15.10
C GLY A 159 2.63 -14.77 15.36
N MET A 160 3.57 -15.01 14.42
CA MET A 160 4.93 -14.46 14.54
C MET A 160 4.89 -12.93 14.55
N LYS A 161 5.61 -12.35 15.51
CA LYS A 161 5.71 -10.89 15.67
C LYS A 161 7.14 -10.41 15.53
N THR A 162 7.28 -9.17 15.07
CA THR A 162 8.58 -8.49 14.98
C THR A 162 8.74 -7.54 16.18
N PRO A 163 9.98 -7.22 16.59
CA PRO A 163 10.20 -6.21 17.62
C PRO A 163 9.58 -4.87 17.20
N ARG A 164 9.08 -4.12 18.19
CA ARG A 164 8.56 -2.78 17.95
C ARG A 164 9.64 -1.87 17.36
N GLN A 165 9.29 -1.12 16.32
CA GLN A 165 10.20 -0.20 15.63
C GLN A 165 9.67 1.23 15.68
N ILE A 166 10.53 2.18 16.04
CA ILE A 166 10.23 3.61 15.88
C ILE A 166 10.40 4.00 14.42
N VAL A 167 9.39 4.67 13.88
CA VAL A 167 9.34 5.15 12.50
C VAL A 167 9.06 6.66 12.50
N LYS A 168 9.64 7.35 11.53
CA LYS A 168 9.48 8.79 11.33
C LYS A 168 9.59 9.10 9.84
N MET A 169 8.93 10.18 9.41
CA MET A 169 9.08 10.74 8.08
C MET A 169 9.22 12.25 8.18
N ASP A 170 10.46 12.76 8.07
CA ASP A 170 10.71 14.17 7.78
C ASP A 170 10.65 14.44 6.27
N PHE A 171 10.60 15.72 5.89
CA PHE A 171 10.56 16.12 4.47
C PHE A 171 11.80 15.68 3.70
N ASP A 172 12.99 15.88 4.26
CA ASP A 172 14.29 15.64 3.62
C ASP A 172 14.90 14.28 3.98
N GLN A 173 14.26 13.51 4.88
CA GLN A 173 14.71 12.18 5.27
C GLN A 173 14.64 11.20 4.08
N HIS A 174 15.76 10.53 3.79
CA HIS A 174 15.80 9.42 2.85
C HIS A 174 15.18 8.16 3.48
N MET A 175 14.18 7.58 2.84
CA MET A 175 13.40 6.45 3.39
C MET A 175 14.09 5.07 3.19
N GLY A 176 15.42 5.05 3.14
CA GLY A 176 16.23 3.82 3.01
C GLY A 176 16.16 3.11 1.65
N ASP A 177 16.82 1.96 1.53
CA ASP A 177 16.98 1.23 0.24
C ASP A 177 15.67 0.65 -0.31
N LEU A 178 14.69 0.41 0.56
CA LEU A 178 13.35 0.00 0.15
C LEU A 178 12.59 1.16 -0.51
N TYR A 179 12.92 2.40 -0.16
CA TYR A 179 12.23 3.59 -0.67
C TYR A 179 13.28 4.69 -0.89
N PRO A 180 14.04 4.64 -2.00
CA PRO A 180 15.22 5.48 -2.21
C PRO A 180 14.87 6.91 -2.63
N PHE A 181 14.00 7.55 -1.85
CA PHE A 181 13.56 8.92 -2.02
C PHE A 181 13.12 9.53 -0.68
N SER A 182 13.05 10.86 -0.62
CA SER A 182 12.47 11.61 0.50
C SER A 182 11.01 12.01 0.23
N LEU A 183 10.28 12.41 1.28
CA LEU A 183 8.94 12.97 1.11
C LEU A 183 8.96 14.22 0.23
N GLU A 184 9.94 15.10 0.36
CA GLU A 184 10.08 16.29 -0.49
C GLU A 184 10.22 15.92 -1.98
N GLN A 185 11.03 14.90 -2.29
CA GLN A 185 11.16 14.38 -3.65
C GLN A 185 9.84 13.78 -4.15
N LYS A 186 9.15 13.02 -3.31
CA LYS A 186 7.84 12.46 -3.65
C LYS A 186 6.81 13.55 -3.94
N LEU A 187 6.73 14.59 -3.12
CA LEU A 187 5.76 15.68 -3.29
C LEU A 187 5.97 16.48 -4.58
N LYS A 188 7.18 16.50 -5.16
CA LYS A 188 7.43 17.12 -6.49
C LYS A 188 6.75 16.36 -7.64
N VAL A 189 6.42 15.08 -7.44
CA VAL A 189 5.87 14.19 -8.48
C VAL A 189 4.64 13.39 -8.03
N ILE A 190 4.06 13.74 -6.87
CA ILE A 190 2.87 13.08 -6.33
C ILE A 190 1.70 13.19 -7.31
N THR A 191 0.93 12.10 -7.43
CA THR A 191 -0.10 11.99 -8.46
C THR A 191 -1.26 12.95 -8.21
N GLU A 192 -1.70 13.08 -6.96
CA GLU A 192 -2.66 14.10 -6.52
C GLU A 192 -2.02 15.01 -5.46
N PRO A 193 -1.59 16.23 -5.83
CA PRO A 193 -1.03 17.18 -4.87
C PRO A 193 -2.13 17.76 -3.97
N SER A 194 -1.77 18.03 -2.71
CA SER A 194 -2.62 18.69 -1.72
C SER A 194 -1.84 19.78 -1.01
N ALA A 195 -2.51 20.89 -0.69
CA ALA A 195 -1.95 21.93 0.18
C ALA A 195 -1.64 21.38 1.59
N TYR A 196 -2.35 20.34 2.04
CA TYR A 196 -2.21 19.80 3.40
C TYR A 196 -0.89 19.05 3.61
N TYR A 197 -0.21 18.67 2.53
CA TYR A 197 1.04 17.89 2.61
C TYR A 197 2.29 18.73 2.86
N SER A 198 2.22 20.05 2.73
CA SER A 198 3.39 20.92 2.83
C SER A 198 3.16 22.21 3.61
N GLN A 199 1.93 22.48 4.07
CA GLN A 199 1.56 23.75 4.68
C GLN A 199 0.89 23.56 6.04
N GLU A 200 1.02 24.58 6.89
CA GLU A 200 0.35 24.66 8.20
C GLU A 200 -1.08 25.21 8.11
N LEU A 201 -1.47 25.82 6.98
CA LEU A 201 -2.83 26.33 6.74
C LEU A 201 -3.82 25.21 6.38
N ASN A 202 -3.98 24.26 7.28
CA ASN A 202 -4.92 23.15 7.20
C ASN A 202 -5.65 22.94 8.55
N PRO A 203 -6.68 22.08 8.63
CA PRO A 203 -7.46 21.88 9.87
C PRO A 203 -6.64 21.48 11.11
N TRP A 204 -5.44 20.93 10.93
CA TRP A 204 -4.59 20.43 12.01
C TRP A 204 -3.39 21.33 12.31
N GLY A 205 -3.22 22.45 11.58
CA GLY A 205 -2.17 23.43 11.85
C GLY A 205 -0.74 22.98 11.50
N ARG A 206 -0.58 21.83 10.83
CA ARG A 206 0.74 21.28 10.44
C ARG A 206 0.61 20.26 9.30
N ALA A 207 1.69 20.05 8.55
CA ALA A 207 1.68 19.14 7.41
C ALA A 207 1.35 17.69 7.78
N ILE A 208 0.47 17.09 6.99
CA ILE A 208 0.06 15.68 7.14
C ILE A 208 0.80 14.79 6.13
N ILE A 209 0.98 13.52 6.47
CA ILE A 209 1.57 12.54 5.56
C ILE A 209 0.55 12.17 4.48
N PRO A 210 0.90 12.24 3.17
CA PRO A 210 0.01 11.77 2.10
C PRO A 210 -0.42 10.32 2.31
N PHE A 211 -1.66 9.98 1.96
CA PHE A 211 -2.20 8.64 2.22
C PHE A 211 -1.35 7.52 1.59
N GLU A 212 -0.86 7.70 0.36
CA GLU A 212 0.08 6.76 -0.29
C GLU A 212 1.40 6.58 0.49
N MET A 213 1.86 7.63 1.18
CA MET A 213 3.11 7.63 1.92
C MET A 213 2.99 6.97 3.30
N LEU A 214 1.78 6.67 3.77
CA LEU A 214 1.57 5.86 4.97
C LEU A 214 2.13 4.44 4.79
N SER A 215 1.98 3.85 3.60
CA SER A 215 2.60 2.56 3.27
C SER A 215 4.12 2.62 3.44
N VAL A 216 4.75 3.68 2.90
CA VAL A 216 6.20 3.90 2.98
C VAL A 216 6.64 4.07 4.43
N LEU A 217 5.96 4.94 5.20
CA LEU A 217 6.25 5.15 6.62
C LEU A 217 6.22 3.83 7.40
N PHE A 218 5.23 2.98 7.11
CA PHE A 218 5.09 1.72 7.81
C PHE A 218 6.15 0.72 7.35
N GLN A 219 6.50 0.67 6.06
CA GLN A 219 7.36 -0.36 5.45
C GLN A 219 8.86 -0.07 5.40
N TYR A 220 9.32 1.17 5.50
CA TYR A 220 10.71 1.49 5.12
C TYR A 220 11.79 0.80 5.98
N ARG A 221 11.44 0.39 7.20
CA ARG A 221 12.30 -0.40 8.11
C ARG A 221 12.01 -1.90 8.12
N ALA A 222 11.14 -2.41 7.24
CA ALA A 222 10.69 -3.80 7.28
C ALA A 222 11.84 -4.83 7.14
N ARG A 223 12.97 -4.46 6.52
CA ARG A 223 14.16 -5.33 6.48
C ARG A 223 14.75 -5.63 7.85
N GLU A 224 14.53 -4.74 8.81
CA GLU A 224 15.06 -4.88 10.17
C GLU A 224 14.20 -5.83 11.03
N ASP A 225 13.06 -6.29 10.52
CA ASP A 225 12.15 -7.22 11.20
C ASP A 225 12.74 -8.63 11.38
N ARG A 226 13.70 -9.02 10.52
CA ARG A 226 14.41 -10.32 10.54
C ARG A 226 13.47 -11.54 10.58
N LEU A 227 12.29 -11.44 9.96
CA LEU A 227 11.42 -12.59 9.74
C LEU A 227 12.16 -13.64 8.89
N PRO A 228 12.06 -14.94 9.22
CA PRO A 228 12.82 -16.00 8.54
C PRO A 228 12.19 -16.37 7.19
N VAL A 229 12.18 -15.42 6.26
CA VAL A 229 11.78 -15.64 4.86
C VAL A 229 12.99 -16.13 4.08
N ARG A 230 12.85 -17.22 3.32
CA ARG A 230 13.93 -17.73 2.46
C ARG A 230 14.00 -16.92 1.17
N GLY A 231 15.21 -16.64 0.71
CA GLY A 231 15.44 -15.83 -0.47
C GLY A 231 16.86 -15.99 -1.00
N PRO A 232 17.26 -15.18 -1.99
CA PRO A 232 16.47 -14.08 -2.57
C PRO A 232 15.28 -14.57 -3.40
N ALA A 233 14.17 -13.85 -3.35
CA ALA A 233 12.98 -14.08 -4.17
C ALA A 233 12.32 -12.74 -4.50
N VAL A 234 11.84 -12.58 -5.74
CA VAL A 234 11.16 -11.35 -6.16
C VAL A 234 9.76 -11.29 -5.53
N GLY A 235 9.56 -10.24 -4.75
CA GLY A 235 8.30 -9.94 -4.08
C GLY A 235 7.44 -8.92 -4.83
N LEU A 236 6.13 -8.96 -4.58
CA LEU A 236 5.14 -7.96 -5.02
C LEU A 236 4.04 -7.81 -3.98
N PHE A 237 3.39 -6.64 -3.97
CA PHE A 237 2.17 -6.44 -3.18
C PHE A 237 0.97 -6.93 -3.97
N ALA A 238 0.25 -7.91 -3.43
CA ALA A 238 -0.96 -8.46 -4.06
C ALA A 238 -2.23 -7.81 -3.51
N ASP A 239 -2.19 -7.39 -2.25
CA ASP A 239 -3.29 -6.75 -1.55
C ASP A 239 -2.75 -5.78 -0.50
N GLN A 240 -3.43 -4.66 -0.31
CA GLN A 240 -3.11 -3.72 0.75
C GLN A 240 -4.35 -3.02 1.31
N GLU A 241 -4.40 -2.92 2.63
CA GLU A 241 -5.34 -2.07 3.35
C GLU A 241 -4.58 -1.15 4.30
N ILE A 242 -4.90 0.14 4.29
CA ILE A 242 -4.45 1.12 5.27
C ILE A 242 -5.70 1.70 5.91
N ARG A 243 -5.74 1.75 7.25
CA ARG A 243 -6.82 2.31 8.04
C ARG A 243 -6.27 3.29 9.06
N LEU A 244 -6.77 4.52 9.01
CA LEU A 244 -6.58 5.52 10.06
C LEU A 244 -7.64 5.31 11.14
N LEU A 245 -7.24 5.46 12.39
CA LEU A 245 -8.11 5.32 13.56
C LEU A 245 -8.20 6.63 14.33
N ARG A 246 -7.06 7.33 14.41
CA ARG A 246 -6.89 8.65 15.03
C ARG A 246 -5.89 9.46 14.22
N GLY A 247 -6.22 9.65 12.94
CA GLY A 247 -5.42 10.41 12.00
C GLY A 247 -5.70 11.92 12.06
N PRO A 248 -5.06 12.67 11.16
CA PRO A 248 -4.02 12.23 10.24
C PRO A 248 -2.70 11.91 10.97
N LEU A 249 -1.79 11.20 10.31
CA LEU A 249 -0.40 11.11 10.78
C LEU A 249 0.39 12.30 10.22
N PHE A 250 1.34 12.79 11.00
CA PHE A 250 2.01 14.06 10.75
C PHE A 250 3.47 13.90 10.32
N VAL A 251 3.88 14.79 9.40
CA VAL A 251 5.29 14.90 9.01
C VAL A 251 6.12 15.32 10.23
N GLY A 252 7.27 14.68 10.40
CA GLY A 252 8.21 14.93 11.49
C GLY A 252 7.81 14.34 12.84
N GLU A 253 6.70 13.60 12.93
CA GLU A 253 6.29 12.93 14.16
C GLU A 253 6.81 11.49 14.24
N ASN A 254 7.19 11.08 15.45
CA ASN A 254 7.59 9.71 15.72
C ASN A 254 6.35 8.85 15.98
N TYR A 255 6.32 7.67 15.38
CA TYR A 255 5.36 6.62 15.66
C TYR A 255 6.09 5.33 16.00
N ALA A 256 5.42 4.40 16.67
CA ALA A 256 5.89 3.04 16.85
C ALA A 256 5.08 2.08 15.98
N THR A 257 5.73 1.08 15.41
CA THR A 257 5.07 0.03 14.62
C THR A 257 5.35 -1.33 15.22
N GLU A 258 4.34 -2.19 15.21
CA GLU A 258 4.45 -3.61 15.51
C GLU A 258 3.85 -4.42 14.39
N ARG A 259 4.46 -5.56 14.08
CA ARG A 259 4.02 -6.40 12.99
C ARG A 259 3.71 -7.80 13.46
N GLU A 260 2.69 -8.38 12.83
CA GLU A 260 2.25 -9.74 13.09
C GLU A 260 1.93 -10.43 11.77
N VAL A 261 2.41 -11.66 11.60
CA VAL A 261 1.97 -12.56 10.52
C VAL A 261 0.57 -13.05 10.86
N VAL A 262 -0.44 -12.65 10.08
CA VAL A 262 -1.85 -12.95 10.37
C VAL A 262 -2.43 -14.07 9.49
N ALA A 263 -1.82 -14.33 8.34
CA ALA A 263 -2.14 -15.46 7.49
C ALA A 263 -0.97 -15.82 6.58
N LEU A 264 -0.94 -17.08 6.14
CA LEU A 264 -0.10 -17.57 5.07
C LEU A 264 -1.02 -18.14 3.99
N SER A 265 -0.85 -17.70 2.76
CA SER A 265 -1.62 -18.18 1.62
C SER A 265 -0.71 -18.34 0.40
N GLY A 266 -1.24 -18.76 -0.72
CA GLY A 266 -0.47 -18.76 -1.95
C GLY A 266 -1.33 -19.07 -3.17
N SER A 267 -0.67 -19.01 -4.31
CA SER A 267 -1.20 -19.46 -5.59
C SER A 267 -0.28 -20.52 -6.17
N ARG A 268 -0.58 -20.99 -7.39
CA ARG A 268 0.35 -21.83 -8.14
C ARG A 268 1.71 -21.15 -8.35
N ARG A 269 1.74 -19.81 -8.47
CA ARG A 269 2.96 -19.05 -8.80
C ARG A 269 3.61 -18.36 -7.61
N THR A 270 2.91 -18.24 -6.48
CA THR A 270 3.36 -17.40 -5.37
C THR A 270 3.12 -18.05 -4.02
N GLU A 271 4.00 -17.73 -3.07
CA GLU A 271 3.73 -17.85 -1.63
C GLU A 271 3.49 -16.46 -1.07
N SER A 272 2.55 -16.32 -0.16
CA SER A 272 2.06 -15.02 0.33
C SER A 272 2.01 -14.99 1.84
N VAL A 273 2.69 -14.01 2.42
CA VAL A 273 2.58 -13.66 3.84
C VAL A 273 1.65 -12.45 3.99
N TRP A 274 0.62 -12.61 4.80
CA TRP A 274 -0.24 -11.50 5.21
C TRP A 274 0.27 -10.96 6.53
N MET A 275 0.69 -9.71 6.51
CA MET A 275 1.25 -9.04 7.68
C MET A 275 0.35 -7.88 8.08
N ARG A 276 -0.02 -7.85 9.35
CA ARG A 276 -0.67 -6.70 9.98
C ARG A 276 0.39 -5.85 10.65
N THR A 277 0.49 -4.60 10.24
CA THR A 277 1.23 -3.55 10.95
C THR A 277 0.25 -2.76 11.81
N THR A 278 0.55 -2.63 13.10
CA THR A 278 -0.20 -1.83 14.06
C THR A 278 0.66 -0.61 14.40
N VAL A 279 0.07 0.58 14.34
CA VAL A 279 0.80 1.86 14.46
C VAL A 279 0.33 2.61 15.69
N PHE A 280 1.26 3.01 16.54
CA PHE A 280 1.02 3.69 17.79
C PHE A 280 1.66 5.08 17.76
N ALA A 281 0.99 6.07 18.35
CA ALA A 281 1.65 7.28 18.80
C ALA A 281 2.60 6.95 19.96
N MET A 282 3.48 7.89 20.31
CA MET A 282 4.50 7.66 21.35
C MET A 282 3.94 7.50 22.77
N ASP A 283 2.67 7.79 22.99
CA ASP A 283 1.92 7.55 24.23
C ASP A 283 1.17 6.19 24.21
N ASP A 284 1.54 5.28 23.30
CA ASP A 284 0.92 3.97 23.05
C ASP A 284 -0.52 4.01 22.52
N THR A 285 -1.02 5.19 22.14
CA THR A 285 -2.31 5.32 21.49
C THR A 285 -2.28 4.71 20.09
N LEU A 286 -3.11 3.71 19.80
CA LEU A 286 -3.28 3.12 18.46
C LEU A 286 -3.80 4.18 17.44
N VAL A 287 -3.05 4.53 16.41
CA VAL A 287 -3.44 5.60 15.46
C VAL A 287 -3.79 5.09 14.07
N ALA A 288 -3.23 3.95 13.65
CA ALA A 288 -3.49 3.35 12.35
C ALA A 288 -3.19 1.85 12.34
N THR A 289 -3.69 1.17 11.32
CA THR A 289 -3.31 -0.20 10.99
C THR A 289 -3.09 -0.33 9.49
N MET A 290 -2.22 -1.27 9.09
CA MET A 290 -2.08 -1.69 7.71
C MET A 290 -2.12 -3.21 7.63
N LEU A 291 -2.87 -3.76 6.69
CA LEU A 291 -2.80 -5.16 6.30
C LEU A 291 -2.15 -5.22 4.92
N LEU A 292 -1.06 -5.98 4.80
CA LEU A 292 -0.32 -6.11 3.56
C LEU A 292 -0.14 -7.57 3.20
N ASN A 293 -0.55 -7.95 1.99
CA ASN A 293 -0.23 -9.23 1.39
C ASN A 293 1.03 -9.09 0.53
N MET A 294 2.15 -9.60 1.03
CA MET A 294 3.40 -9.67 0.30
C MET A 294 3.53 -11.05 -0.32
N ALA A 295 3.54 -11.10 -1.65
CA ALA A 295 3.66 -12.34 -2.42
C ALA A 295 5.07 -12.48 -3.00
N SER A 296 5.71 -13.63 -2.79
CA SER A 296 6.99 -14.00 -3.39
C SER A 296 6.76 -14.94 -4.57
N ILE A 297 7.39 -14.65 -5.72
CA ILE A 297 7.27 -15.48 -6.93
C ILE A 297 8.14 -16.72 -6.78
N LYS A 298 7.53 -17.91 -6.83
CA LYS A 298 8.20 -19.21 -6.63
C LYS A 298 9.37 -19.40 -7.61
N ASP A 299 9.12 -19.17 -8.90
CA ASP A 299 10.10 -19.33 -9.99
C ASP A 299 11.30 -18.36 -9.88
N SER A 300 11.21 -17.32 -9.05
CA SER A 300 12.31 -16.38 -8.82
C SER A 300 13.28 -16.85 -7.72
N TYR A 301 12.88 -17.86 -6.93
CA TYR A 301 13.73 -18.44 -5.90
C TYR A 301 14.52 -19.63 -6.49
N ALA A 302 15.83 -19.46 -6.63
CA ALA A 302 16.70 -20.41 -7.35
C ALA A 302 16.62 -21.85 -6.83
N ASN A 303 16.43 -22.03 -5.51
CA ASN A 303 16.42 -23.34 -4.87
C ASN A 303 15.01 -23.94 -4.70
N TYR A 304 13.97 -23.30 -5.26
CA TYR A 304 12.57 -23.65 -4.95
C TYR A 304 12.27 -25.14 -5.17
N GLU A 305 12.52 -25.66 -6.36
CA GLU A 305 12.24 -27.07 -6.71
C GLU A 305 13.06 -28.06 -5.87
N GLN A 306 14.33 -27.75 -5.61
CA GLN A 306 15.20 -28.60 -4.80
C GLN A 306 14.70 -28.68 -3.36
N GLU A 307 14.37 -27.54 -2.75
CA GLU A 307 13.90 -27.48 -1.37
C GLU A 307 12.47 -28.02 -1.23
N HIS A 308 11.60 -27.75 -2.20
CA HIS A 308 10.26 -28.35 -2.24
C HIS A 308 10.34 -29.88 -2.20
N LYS A 309 11.19 -30.48 -3.05
CA LYS A 309 11.41 -31.93 -3.05
C LYS A 309 12.01 -32.43 -1.73
N ALA A 310 12.93 -31.69 -1.12
CA ALA A 310 13.53 -32.09 0.16
C ALA A 310 12.53 -32.02 1.34
N LEU A 311 11.58 -31.07 1.30
CA LEU A 311 10.58 -30.87 2.34
C LEU A 311 9.36 -31.78 2.18
N TYR A 312 8.95 -32.09 0.95
CA TYR A 312 7.64 -32.67 0.63
C TYR A 312 7.65 -33.84 -0.36
N GLY A 313 8.80 -34.19 -0.94
CA GLY A 313 8.93 -35.20 -2.02
C GLY A 313 9.54 -36.52 -1.61
#